data_AF-A0A4Y7MPX1-F1
#
_entry.id   AF-A0A4Y7MPX1-F1
#
_cell.length_a   1.000
_cell.length_b   1.000
_cell.length_c   1.000
_cell.angle_alpha   90.00
_cell.angle_beta   90.00
_cell.angle_gamma   90.00
#
_symmetry.space_group_name_H-M   'P 1'
#
loop_
_entity.id
_entity.type
_entity.pdbx_description
1 polymer ?
#
loop_
_entity_poly.entity_id
_entity_poly.type
_entity_poly.pdbx_seq_one_letter_code
_entity_poly.pdbx_strand_id
1 'polypeptide(L)'
;MVQSTILFLTQQQKQDVVEIPTTLAKLEEHMKQPIRMHNIVKRWQKDQPQSAGQLKQEDIQKLAGSLLDHSYVEGPDMTLADLLLFPCIILLAGRLSELGVQLADHLPRVGAWLTTMKPAVSKAWDKTVGEKPFPDIDSLRIQPQPKVKIPRVKEISLYKKDTVRRTGSMGNLSSEEIARVIDLLKRQRMMWLDDDNGVARVITELPEELISHIDVAACSDFTAKIDWASLPDPAHPQQGHVPGSRVDRKIQQLDGMATAVIDAVSEGDVVVDFCSGGGHLGIILAYLLPRCHVVMVDNKEESVRNARRRVAQLMLNNVTIIQSNLDYFRGRFDLGVALHACGVATDLVLHTCLAQRAAFVICPCCYGNLAHPDLPVNYPQSELYCSR
;
A
#
# COMPACT_ATOMS: atom_id res chain seq x y z
N MET A 1 -14.04 -7.56 -2.71
CA MET A 1 -14.23 -8.95 -2.25
C MET A 1 -15.22 -9.05 -1.10
N VAL A 2 -15.00 -8.35 0.02
CA VAL A 2 -15.84 -8.39 1.24
C VAL A 2 -17.35 -8.38 0.96
N GLN A 3 -17.86 -7.38 0.23
CA GLN A 3 -19.29 -7.28 -0.09
C GLN A 3 -19.82 -8.50 -0.86
N SER A 4 -19.04 -9.01 -1.81
CA SER A 4 -19.40 -10.22 -2.58
C SER A 4 -19.39 -11.46 -1.70
N THR A 5 -18.49 -11.54 -0.72
CA THR A 5 -18.46 -12.62 0.27
C THR A 5 -19.72 -12.59 1.13
N ILE A 6 -20.07 -11.44 1.70
CA ILE A 6 -21.29 -11.29 2.53
C ILE A 6 -22.53 -11.70 1.73
N LEU A 7 -22.69 -11.16 0.51
CA LEU A 7 -23.82 -11.49 -0.35
C LEU A 7 -23.91 -13.01 -0.61
N PHE A 8 -22.80 -13.65 -0.95
CA PHE A 8 -22.80 -15.10 -1.21
C PHE A 8 -23.14 -15.93 0.04
N LEU A 9 -22.62 -15.56 1.21
CA LEU A 9 -22.88 -16.27 2.47
C LEU A 9 -24.33 -16.11 2.94
N THR A 10 -24.95 -14.95 2.69
CA THR A 10 -26.34 -14.65 3.10
C THR A 10 -27.42 -15.12 2.11
N GLN A 11 -27.05 -15.40 0.86
CA GLN A 11 -28.00 -15.83 -0.17
C GLN A 11 -28.35 -17.31 -0.02
N GLN A 12 -29.65 -17.62 -0.11
CA GLN A 12 -30.10 -19.00 -0.33
C GLN A 12 -29.73 -19.42 -1.76
N GLN A 13 -28.74 -20.29 -1.89
CA GLN A 13 -28.40 -20.92 -3.16
C GLN A 13 -29.47 -21.96 -3.52
N LYS A 14 -29.81 -22.08 -4.80
CA LYS A 14 -30.67 -23.16 -5.29
C LYS A 14 -29.91 -24.48 -5.16
N GLN A 15 -30.55 -25.53 -4.64
CA GLN A 15 -29.90 -26.82 -4.33
C GLN A 15 -29.15 -27.44 -5.53
N ASP A 16 -29.62 -27.21 -6.76
CA ASP A 16 -29.05 -27.88 -7.94
C ASP A 16 -27.98 -27.08 -8.71
N VAL A 17 -27.90 -25.76 -8.48
CA VAL A 17 -26.99 -24.87 -9.24
C VAL A 17 -26.29 -23.91 -8.29
N VAL A 18 -24.97 -24.03 -8.21
CA VAL A 18 -24.11 -23.13 -7.42
C VAL A 18 -23.39 -22.18 -8.36
N GLU A 19 -23.65 -20.88 -8.21
CA GLU A 19 -22.99 -19.84 -9.01
C GLU A 19 -21.78 -19.28 -8.25
N ILE A 20 -20.58 -19.43 -8.81
CA ILE A 20 -19.34 -18.91 -8.19
C ILE A 20 -19.40 -17.38 -8.19
N PRO A 21 -19.06 -16.71 -7.07
CA PRO A 21 -18.97 -15.25 -7.03
C PRO A 21 -18.11 -14.67 -8.15
N THR A 22 -18.67 -13.72 -8.91
CA THR A 22 -17.97 -13.04 -10.02
C THR A 22 -16.63 -12.43 -9.61
N THR A 23 -16.50 -12.02 -8.35
CA THR A 23 -15.24 -11.46 -7.84
C THR A 23 -14.13 -12.50 -7.67
N LEU A 24 -14.46 -13.76 -7.37
CA LEU A 24 -13.48 -14.86 -7.36
C LEU A 24 -13.00 -15.19 -8.78
N ALA A 25 -13.92 -15.22 -9.75
CA ALA A 25 -13.57 -15.42 -11.16
C ALA A 25 -12.68 -14.27 -11.69
N LYS A 26 -12.92 -13.02 -11.25
CA LYS A 26 -12.05 -11.88 -11.55
C LYS A 26 -10.65 -12.03 -10.94
N LEU A 27 -10.55 -12.57 -9.73
CA LEU A 27 -9.26 -12.80 -9.07
C LEU A 27 -8.46 -13.91 -9.77
N GLU A 28 -9.12 -14.99 -10.16
CA GLU A 28 -8.51 -16.07 -10.94
C GLU A 28 -7.92 -15.57 -12.27
N GLU A 29 -8.66 -14.72 -12.99
CA GLU A 29 -8.20 -14.13 -14.24
C GLU A 29 -7.09 -13.08 -14.01
N HIS A 30 -7.11 -12.39 -12.87
CA HIS A 30 -6.03 -11.49 -12.48
C HIS A 30 -4.71 -12.23 -12.27
N MET A 31 -4.73 -13.34 -11.53
CA MET A 31 -3.55 -14.17 -11.24
C MET A 31 -3.01 -14.91 -12.46
N LYS A 32 -3.72 -14.88 -13.60
CA LYS A 32 -3.25 -15.36 -14.90
C LYS A 32 -2.39 -14.31 -15.63
N GLN A 33 -2.49 -13.04 -15.25
CA GLN A 33 -1.77 -11.96 -15.91
C GLN A 33 -0.31 -11.91 -15.45
N PRO A 34 0.60 -11.36 -16.28
CA PRO A 34 1.98 -11.12 -15.84
C PRO A 34 2.04 -10.22 -14.60
N ILE A 35 2.97 -10.51 -13.70
CA ILE A 35 3.15 -9.76 -12.45
C ILE A 35 3.53 -8.32 -12.76
N ARG A 36 2.92 -7.40 -12.01
CA ARG A 36 3.24 -5.96 -12.05
C ARG A 36 3.54 -5.48 -10.65
N MET A 37 4.82 -5.54 -10.27
CA MET A 37 5.27 -5.07 -8.97
C MET A 37 6.44 -4.09 -9.10
N HIS A 38 6.60 -3.22 -8.11
CA HIS A 38 7.80 -2.41 -7.99
C HIS A 38 9.01 -3.30 -7.71
N ASN A 39 10.18 -2.96 -8.28
CA ASN A 39 11.42 -3.75 -8.16
C ASN A 39 11.36 -5.19 -8.73
N ILE A 40 10.40 -5.52 -9.60
CA ILE A 40 10.25 -6.85 -10.20
C ILE A 40 11.54 -7.42 -10.81
N VAL A 41 12.35 -6.56 -11.44
CA VAL A 41 13.64 -6.95 -12.03
C VAL A 41 14.64 -7.39 -10.96
N LYS A 42 14.72 -6.66 -9.84
CA LYS A 42 15.61 -7.02 -8.73
C LYS A 42 15.18 -8.34 -8.10
N ARG A 43 13.87 -8.56 -7.96
CA ARG A 43 13.32 -9.81 -7.42
C ARG A 43 13.61 -11.01 -8.32
N TRP A 44 13.42 -10.84 -9.63
CA TRP A 44 13.76 -11.87 -10.63
C TRP A 44 15.26 -12.21 -10.62
N GLN A 45 16.13 -11.21 -10.56
CA GLN A 45 17.59 -11.41 -10.47
C GLN A 45 18.03 -12.15 -9.20
N LYS A 46 17.24 -12.09 -8.12
CA LYS A 46 17.49 -12.84 -6.88
C LYS A 46 17.19 -14.34 -7.04
N ASP A 47 16.16 -14.70 -7.80
CA ASP A 47 15.78 -16.10 -8.06
C ASP A 47 16.57 -16.73 -9.21
N GLN A 48 17.00 -15.93 -10.20
CA GLN A 48 17.84 -16.37 -11.31
C GLN A 48 18.95 -15.34 -11.59
N PRO A 49 20.19 -15.58 -11.13
CA PRO A 49 21.32 -14.73 -11.44
C PRO A 49 21.78 -14.95 -12.88
N GLN A 50 21.03 -14.42 -13.85
CA GLN A 50 21.49 -14.31 -15.24
C GLN A 50 21.75 -12.86 -15.61
N SER A 51 22.85 -12.66 -16.34
CA SER A 51 23.25 -11.39 -16.92
C SER A 51 22.22 -10.96 -17.96
N ALA A 52 21.35 -10.02 -17.60
CA ALA A 52 20.50 -9.32 -18.57
C ALA A 52 21.42 -8.52 -19.51
N GLY A 53 21.81 -9.14 -20.63
CA GLY A 53 22.48 -8.46 -21.73
C GLY A 53 21.61 -7.32 -22.29
N GLN A 54 22.28 -6.37 -22.96
CA GLN A 54 21.87 -5.11 -23.65
C GLN A 54 20.39 -4.89 -24.08
N LEU A 55 19.41 -5.20 -23.24
CA LEU A 55 17.98 -4.93 -23.48
C LEU A 55 17.59 -3.59 -22.84
N LYS A 56 16.61 -2.91 -23.45
CA LYS A 56 16.02 -1.70 -22.87
C LYS A 56 15.31 -2.05 -21.56
N GLN A 57 15.38 -1.16 -20.58
CA GLN A 57 14.90 -1.41 -19.22
C GLN A 57 13.40 -1.75 -19.13
N GLU A 58 12.58 -1.25 -20.04
CA GLU A 58 11.15 -1.57 -20.13
C GLU A 58 10.90 -3.03 -20.58
N ASP A 59 11.74 -3.55 -21.48
CA ASP A 59 11.63 -4.92 -21.97
C ASP A 59 12.08 -5.92 -20.90
N ILE A 60 13.11 -5.56 -20.11
CA ILE A 60 13.54 -6.34 -18.95
C ILE A 60 12.44 -6.41 -17.89
N GLN A 61 11.71 -5.31 -17.65
CA GLN A 61 10.58 -5.30 -16.70
C GLN A 61 9.43 -6.22 -17.16
N LYS A 62 9.07 -6.16 -18.44
CA LYS A 62 8.02 -7.03 -18.99
C LYS A 62 8.43 -8.50 -18.96
N LEU A 63 9.69 -8.79 -19.30
CA LEU A 63 10.23 -10.15 -19.27
C LEU A 63 10.20 -10.70 -17.84
N ALA A 64 10.71 -9.93 -16.87
CA ALA A 64 10.69 -10.32 -15.45
C ALA A 64 9.27 -10.60 -14.94
N GLY A 65 8.27 -9.79 -15.35
CA GLY A 65 6.88 -10.01 -14.97
C GLY A 65 6.19 -11.21 -15.61
N SER A 66 6.66 -11.65 -16.77
CA SER A 66 6.15 -12.86 -17.44
C SER A 66 6.85 -14.15 -16.98
N LEU A 67 8.05 -14.04 -16.40
CA LEU A 67 8.85 -15.18 -15.94
C LEU A 67 8.64 -15.52 -14.47
N LEU A 68 8.10 -14.58 -13.68
CA LEU A 68 7.71 -14.83 -12.30
C LEU A 68 6.26 -15.32 -12.26
N ASP A 69 5.97 -16.21 -11.32
CA ASP A 69 4.62 -16.72 -11.06
C ASP A 69 4.01 -16.09 -9.80
N HIS A 70 2.68 -16.01 -9.82
CA HIS A 70 1.88 -15.62 -8.66
C HIS A 70 1.87 -16.75 -7.61
N SER A 71 2.78 -16.66 -6.64
CA SER A 71 2.67 -17.44 -5.38
C SER A 71 1.65 -16.81 -4.42
N TYR A 72 1.51 -15.49 -4.52
CA TYR A 72 0.59 -14.61 -3.79
C TYR A 72 -0.19 -13.73 -4.78
N VAL A 73 -1.22 -13.01 -4.33
CA VAL A 73 -2.16 -12.29 -5.21
C VAL A 73 -1.45 -11.23 -6.05
N GLU A 74 -0.52 -10.46 -5.46
CA GLU A 74 0.16 -9.39 -6.19
C GLU A 74 1.45 -9.83 -6.89
N GLY A 75 2.01 -10.98 -6.52
CA GLY A 75 3.28 -11.47 -7.07
C GLY A 75 3.85 -12.70 -6.35
N PRO A 76 5.18 -12.88 -6.30
CA PRO A 76 5.83 -14.03 -5.67
C PRO A 76 5.96 -13.90 -4.14
N ASP A 77 5.77 -12.71 -3.59
CA ASP A 77 5.94 -12.42 -2.16
C ASP A 77 4.59 -12.05 -1.52
N MET A 78 4.40 -12.42 -0.25
CA MET A 78 3.16 -12.14 0.49
C MET A 78 3.00 -10.64 0.73
N THR A 79 1.80 -10.14 0.49
CA THR A 79 1.45 -8.74 0.65
C THR A 79 0.28 -8.53 1.60
N LEU A 80 0.03 -7.28 1.97
CA LEU A 80 -1.17 -6.93 2.74
C LEU A 80 -2.46 -7.35 2.00
N ALA A 81 -2.46 -7.34 0.66
CA ALA A 81 -3.61 -7.78 -0.13
C ALA A 81 -3.96 -9.25 0.17
N ASP A 82 -2.97 -10.12 0.37
CA ASP A 82 -3.18 -11.52 0.70
C ASP A 82 -3.88 -11.68 2.06
N LEU A 83 -3.41 -10.94 3.07
CA LEU A 83 -3.98 -10.95 4.41
C LEU A 83 -5.43 -10.43 4.42
N LEU A 84 -5.73 -9.40 3.62
CA LEU A 84 -7.08 -8.86 3.48
C LEU A 84 -8.03 -9.81 2.74
N LEU A 85 -7.51 -10.55 1.75
CA LEU A 85 -8.29 -11.47 0.93
C LEU A 85 -8.53 -12.83 1.60
N PHE A 86 -7.61 -13.27 2.48
CA PHE A 86 -7.67 -14.58 3.11
C PHE A 86 -9.00 -14.86 3.84
N PRO A 87 -9.47 -14.00 4.77
CA PRO A 87 -10.76 -14.20 5.45
C PRO A 87 -11.93 -14.36 4.48
N CYS A 88 -11.94 -13.58 3.40
CA CYS A 88 -12.99 -13.62 2.41
C CYS A 88 -13.01 -14.97 1.66
N ILE A 89 -11.83 -15.43 1.25
CA ILE A 89 -11.70 -16.60 0.39
C ILE A 89 -11.84 -17.89 1.20
N ILE A 90 -11.33 -17.96 2.43
CA ILE A 90 -11.49 -19.15 3.28
C ILE A 90 -12.96 -19.39 3.65
N LEU A 91 -13.73 -18.33 3.92
CA LEU A 91 -15.16 -18.43 4.19
C LEU A 91 -15.94 -18.85 2.95
N LEU A 92 -15.62 -18.28 1.78
CA LEU A 92 -16.23 -18.69 0.51
C LEU A 92 -15.89 -20.14 0.17
N ALA A 93 -14.65 -20.57 0.33
CA ALA A 93 -14.22 -21.94 0.10
C ALA A 93 -14.93 -22.93 1.03
N GLY A 94 -15.07 -22.59 2.32
CA GLY A 94 -15.83 -23.39 3.28
C GLY A 94 -17.30 -23.56 2.86
N ARG A 95 -17.96 -22.44 2.50
CA ARG A 95 -19.36 -22.49 2.06
C ARG A 95 -19.54 -23.22 0.73
N LEU A 96 -18.61 -23.09 -0.21
CA LEU A 96 -18.64 -23.85 -1.47
C LEU A 96 -18.46 -25.35 -1.19
N SER A 97 -17.57 -25.71 -0.27
CA SER A 97 -17.38 -27.10 0.15
C SER A 97 -18.63 -27.70 0.80
N GLU A 98 -19.35 -26.94 1.64
CA GLU A 98 -20.65 -27.36 2.21
C GLU A 98 -21.72 -27.61 1.11
N LEU A 99 -21.61 -26.90 -0.01
CA LEU A 99 -22.47 -27.08 -1.18
C LEU A 99 -21.93 -28.17 -2.13
N GLY A 100 -20.86 -28.89 -1.78
CA GLY A 100 -20.27 -29.94 -2.62
C GLY A 100 -19.39 -29.44 -3.78
N VAL A 101 -18.95 -28.18 -3.73
CA VAL A 101 -18.11 -27.55 -4.77
C VAL A 101 -16.69 -27.36 -4.23
N GLN A 102 -15.71 -28.00 -4.88
CA GLN A 102 -14.30 -27.76 -4.57
C GLN A 102 -13.78 -26.55 -5.35
N LEU A 103 -13.27 -25.56 -4.64
CA LEU A 103 -12.83 -24.29 -5.24
C LEU A 103 -11.70 -24.51 -6.27
N ALA A 104 -10.73 -25.38 -5.95
CA ALA A 104 -9.56 -25.62 -6.79
C ALA A 104 -9.88 -26.25 -8.15
N ASP A 105 -10.98 -27.02 -8.25
CA ASP A 105 -11.40 -27.66 -9.50
C ASP A 105 -11.90 -26.65 -10.54
N HIS A 106 -12.36 -25.48 -10.06
CA HIS A 106 -12.94 -24.44 -10.91
C HIS A 106 -12.06 -23.19 -11.02
N LEU A 107 -11.33 -22.86 -9.96
CA LEU A 107 -10.43 -21.70 -9.85
C LEU A 107 -9.06 -22.17 -9.32
N PRO A 108 -8.24 -22.82 -10.16
CA PRO A 108 -7.03 -23.51 -9.72
C PRO A 108 -5.97 -22.57 -9.15
N ARG A 109 -5.82 -21.34 -9.66
CA ARG A 109 -4.84 -20.38 -9.11
C ARG A 109 -5.27 -19.86 -7.76
N VAL A 110 -6.55 -19.51 -7.59
CA VAL A 110 -7.10 -19.12 -6.29
C VAL A 110 -7.01 -20.28 -5.28
N GLY A 111 -7.25 -21.52 -5.74
CA GLY A 111 -7.08 -22.73 -4.92
C GLY A 111 -5.64 -22.98 -4.48
N ALA A 112 -4.68 -22.85 -5.40
CA ALA A 112 -3.25 -22.95 -5.10
C ALA A 112 -2.82 -21.88 -4.10
N TRP A 113 -3.22 -20.63 -4.33
CA TRP A 113 -2.98 -19.53 -3.41
C TRP A 113 -3.55 -19.78 -2.00
N LEU A 114 -4.78 -20.29 -1.90
CA LEU A 114 -5.38 -20.60 -0.61
C LEU A 114 -4.61 -21.71 0.12
N THR A 115 -4.06 -22.67 -0.62
CA THR A 115 -3.21 -23.74 -0.08
C THR A 115 -1.89 -23.19 0.45
N THR A 116 -1.28 -22.22 -0.23
CA THR A 116 -0.08 -21.49 0.23
C THR A 116 -0.38 -20.66 1.49
N MET A 117 -1.50 -19.95 1.52
CA MET A 117 -1.84 -19.05 2.63
C MET A 117 -2.21 -19.78 3.92
N LYS A 118 -2.99 -20.87 3.83
CA LYS A 118 -3.49 -21.61 5.01
C LYS A 118 -2.42 -21.85 6.09
N PRO A 119 -1.26 -22.47 5.82
CA PRO A 119 -0.24 -22.70 6.84
C PRO A 119 0.41 -21.41 7.35
N ALA A 120 0.49 -20.36 6.53
CA ALA A 120 1.12 -19.09 6.92
C ALA A 120 0.26 -18.28 7.92
N VAL A 121 -1.07 -18.41 7.85
CA VAL A 121 -1.99 -17.61 8.68
C VAL A 121 -2.92 -18.42 9.58
N SER A 122 -2.87 -19.76 9.56
CA SER A 122 -3.78 -20.63 10.33
C SER A 122 -3.81 -20.29 11.81
N LYS A 123 -2.64 -20.15 12.44
CA LYS A 123 -2.54 -19.82 13.87
C LYS A 123 -3.29 -18.53 14.23
N ALA A 124 -3.09 -17.48 13.42
CA ALA A 124 -3.75 -16.20 13.64
C ALA A 124 -5.27 -16.29 13.36
N TRP A 125 -5.64 -17.05 12.33
CA TRP A 125 -7.04 -17.29 11.95
C TRP A 125 -7.81 -18.05 13.04
N ASP A 126 -7.27 -19.17 13.51
CA ASP A 126 -7.90 -20.03 14.53
C ASP A 126 -8.05 -19.27 15.85
N LYS A 127 -7.07 -18.44 16.21
CA LYS A 127 -7.18 -17.56 17.37
C LYS A 127 -8.26 -16.48 17.22
N THR A 128 -8.48 -15.99 16.00
CA THR A 128 -9.44 -14.90 15.74
C THR A 128 -10.89 -15.40 15.67
N VAL A 129 -11.11 -16.52 14.98
CA VAL A 129 -12.46 -17.05 14.73
C VAL A 129 -12.88 -18.09 15.79
N GLY A 130 -11.92 -18.55 16.61
CA GLY A 130 -12.08 -19.69 17.51
C GLY A 130 -11.94 -21.02 16.77
N GLU A 131 -11.79 -22.11 17.51
CA GLU A 131 -11.92 -23.45 16.93
C GLU A 131 -13.33 -23.59 16.36
N LYS A 132 -13.43 -23.79 15.05
CA LYS A 132 -14.71 -24.19 14.46
C LYS A 132 -15.07 -25.56 15.02
N PRO A 133 -16.33 -25.77 15.48
CA PRO A 133 -16.82 -27.12 15.69
C PRO A 133 -16.61 -27.90 14.40
N PHE A 134 -16.19 -29.16 14.51
CA PHE A 134 -16.20 -30.08 13.38
C PHE A 134 -17.52 -29.94 12.62
N PRO A 135 -17.52 -29.91 11.27
CA PRO A 135 -18.76 -29.95 10.52
C PRO A 135 -19.55 -31.15 11.04
N ASP A 136 -20.78 -30.89 11.48
CA ASP A 136 -21.67 -31.90 12.02
C ASP A 136 -21.69 -33.10 11.06
N ILE A 137 -21.40 -34.31 11.55
CA ILE A 137 -21.34 -35.51 10.72
C ILE A 137 -22.68 -35.71 9.99
N ASP A 138 -23.79 -35.22 10.56
CA ASP A 138 -25.12 -35.24 9.96
C ASP A 138 -25.26 -34.31 8.74
N SER A 139 -24.33 -33.38 8.52
CA SER A 139 -24.25 -32.51 7.33
C SER A 139 -23.52 -33.15 6.15
N LEU A 140 -22.79 -34.25 6.36
CA LEU A 140 -22.12 -35.05 5.32
C LEU A 140 -23.14 -35.93 4.58
N ARG A 141 -24.01 -35.29 3.80
CA ARG A 141 -24.87 -36.02 2.85
C ARG A 141 -24.11 -36.24 1.53
N ILE A 142 -24.16 -37.46 1.02
CA ILE A 142 -23.81 -37.74 -0.38
C ILE A 142 -24.88 -37.10 -1.24
N GLN A 143 -24.66 -35.85 -1.64
CA GLN A 143 -25.48 -35.17 -2.64
C GLN A 143 -24.87 -35.38 -4.03
N PRO A 144 -25.68 -35.50 -5.09
CA PRO A 144 -25.16 -35.42 -6.45
C PRO A 144 -24.39 -34.10 -6.63
N GLN A 145 -23.26 -34.14 -7.35
CA GLN A 145 -22.46 -32.93 -7.58
C GLN A 145 -23.35 -31.83 -8.19
N PRO A 146 -23.41 -30.63 -7.59
CA PRO A 146 -24.23 -29.55 -8.11
C PRO A 146 -23.69 -29.09 -9.45
N LYS A 147 -24.55 -28.53 -10.29
CA LYS A 147 -24.10 -27.89 -11.52
C LYS A 147 -23.44 -26.56 -11.17
N VAL A 148 -22.13 -26.47 -11.35
CA VAL A 148 -21.38 -25.24 -11.05
C VAL A 148 -21.42 -24.27 -12.23
N LYS A 149 -21.82 -23.03 -11.97
CA LYS A 149 -21.83 -21.95 -12.96
C LYS A 149 -20.72 -20.96 -12.64
N ILE A 150 -19.77 -20.84 -13.56
CA ILE A 150 -18.69 -19.84 -13.49
C ILE A 150 -19.10 -18.62 -14.32
N PRO A 151 -19.23 -17.42 -13.74
CA PRO A 151 -19.56 -16.22 -14.50
C PRO A 151 -18.46 -15.90 -15.50
N ARG A 152 -18.85 -15.54 -16.74
CA ARG A 152 -17.89 -15.09 -17.76
C ARG A 152 -17.36 -13.70 -17.38
N VAL A 153 -16.06 -13.61 -17.19
CA VAL A 153 -15.35 -12.36 -16.88
C VAL A 153 -14.42 -12.04 -18.05
N LYS A 154 -14.29 -10.76 -18.41
CA LYS A 154 -13.29 -10.31 -19.39
C LYS A 154 -11.89 -10.53 -18.83
N GLU A 155 -10.91 -10.80 -19.68
CA GLU A 155 -9.50 -10.83 -19.27
C GLU A 155 -9.09 -9.45 -18.71
N ILE A 156 -8.93 -9.38 -17.40
CA ILE A 156 -8.64 -8.13 -16.69
C ILE A 156 -7.51 -8.32 -15.69
N SER A 157 -6.57 -7.38 -15.71
CA SER A 157 -5.68 -7.13 -14.58
C SER A 157 -6.40 -6.19 -13.62
N LEU A 158 -6.37 -6.50 -12.31
CA LEU A 158 -6.85 -5.58 -11.27
C LEU A 158 -6.02 -4.29 -11.21
N TYR A 159 -4.83 -4.26 -11.83
CA TYR A 159 -3.99 -3.07 -11.98
C TYR A 159 -4.45 -2.10 -13.08
N LYS A 160 -5.57 -2.37 -13.77
CA LYS A 160 -6.08 -1.41 -14.76
C LYS A 160 -6.49 -0.12 -14.05
N LYS A 161 -5.68 0.92 -14.29
CA LYS A 161 -5.97 2.31 -13.94
C LYS A 161 -7.41 2.61 -14.31
N ASP A 162 -8.16 3.13 -13.35
CA ASP A 162 -9.53 3.55 -13.60
C ASP A 162 -9.52 4.52 -14.79
N THR A 163 -10.08 4.11 -15.92
CA THR A 163 -10.10 4.92 -17.15
C THR A 163 -10.95 6.18 -16.97
N VAL A 164 -11.71 6.25 -15.88
CA VAL A 164 -12.49 7.41 -15.45
C VAL A 164 -11.71 8.33 -14.51
N ARG A 165 -10.36 8.30 -14.52
CA ARG A 165 -9.60 9.46 -13.99
C ARG A 165 -9.87 10.66 -14.90
N ARG A 166 -10.85 11.48 -14.47
CA ARG A 166 -11.27 12.71 -15.15
C ARG A 166 -10.04 13.57 -15.46
N THR A 167 -9.88 13.91 -16.73
CA THR A 167 -8.92 14.90 -17.24
C THR A 167 -9.46 16.31 -16.99
N GLY A 168 -9.68 16.65 -15.72
CA GLY A 168 -10.07 17.99 -15.28
C GLY A 168 -9.17 18.44 -14.13
N SER A 169 -9.07 19.75 -13.91
CA SER A 169 -8.20 20.40 -12.91
C SER A 169 -8.49 20.04 -11.43
N MET A 170 -9.40 19.09 -11.18
CA MET A 170 -9.88 18.70 -9.85
C MET A 170 -9.70 17.20 -9.70
N GLY A 171 -8.56 16.80 -9.13
CA GLY A 171 -8.26 15.43 -8.76
C GLY A 171 -8.94 15.04 -7.44
N ASN A 172 -10.27 15.03 -7.39
CA ASN A 172 -11.02 14.61 -6.20
C ASN A 172 -11.87 13.37 -6.48
N LEU A 173 -11.97 12.48 -5.49
CA LEU A 173 -12.98 11.41 -5.43
C LEU A 173 -14.38 12.03 -5.66
N SER A 174 -15.24 11.38 -6.43
CA SER A 174 -16.61 11.86 -6.61
C SER A 174 -17.36 11.87 -5.27
N SER A 175 -18.33 12.76 -5.12
CA SER A 175 -19.19 12.81 -3.91
C SER A 175 -19.84 11.46 -3.61
N GLU A 176 -20.10 10.63 -4.63
CA GLU A 176 -20.57 9.25 -4.47
C GLU A 176 -19.50 8.29 -3.97
N GLU A 177 -18.22 8.43 -4.36
CA GLU A 177 -17.12 7.63 -3.84
C GLU A 177 -16.76 8.04 -2.41
N ILE A 178 -16.77 9.33 -2.10
CA ILE A 178 -16.61 9.85 -0.73
C ILE A 178 -17.77 9.33 0.13
N ALA A 179 -19.02 9.45 -0.36
CA ALA A 179 -20.17 8.89 0.34
C ALA A 179 -20.07 7.37 0.50
N ARG A 180 -19.55 6.63 -0.48
CA ARG A 180 -19.32 5.19 -0.37
C ARG A 180 -18.21 4.84 0.61
N VAL A 181 -17.12 5.60 0.67
CA VAL A 181 -16.03 5.39 1.64
C VAL A 181 -16.53 5.73 3.05
N ILE A 182 -17.24 6.84 3.22
CA ILE A 182 -17.87 7.23 4.49
C ILE A 182 -18.93 6.20 4.90
N ASP A 183 -19.76 5.73 3.98
CA ASP A 183 -20.76 4.69 4.23
C ASP A 183 -20.09 3.34 4.50
N LEU A 184 -18.96 3.01 3.86
CA LEU A 184 -18.17 1.82 4.16
C LEU A 184 -17.56 1.91 5.56
N LEU A 185 -16.99 3.06 5.94
CA LEU A 185 -16.43 3.31 7.28
C LEU A 185 -17.52 3.34 8.36
N LYS A 186 -18.72 3.83 8.04
CA LYS A 186 -19.89 3.84 8.94
C LYS A 186 -20.59 2.48 9.04
N ARG A 187 -20.62 1.68 7.95
CA ARG A 187 -21.30 0.37 7.90
C ARG A 187 -20.39 -0.80 8.24
N GLN A 188 -19.09 -0.70 7.99
CA GLN A 188 -18.14 -1.66 8.54
C GLN A 188 -18.03 -1.39 10.03
N ARG A 189 -18.77 -2.20 10.80
CA ARG A 189 -18.45 -2.54 12.19
C ARG A 189 -17.05 -3.16 12.22
N MET A 190 -16.00 -2.39 11.95
CA MET A 190 -14.64 -2.82 12.23
C MET A 190 -14.59 -3.06 13.73
N MET A 191 -14.18 -4.26 14.13
CA MET A 191 -14.07 -4.64 15.54
C MET A 191 -12.89 -3.86 16.13
N TRP A 192 -13.17 -2.73 16.76
CA TRP A 192 -12.18 -1.99 17.53
C TRP A 192 -12.12 -2.62 18.92
N LEU A 193 -10.93 -2.87 19.42
CA LEU A 193 -10.74 -3.40 20.76
C LEU A 193 -10.45 -2.21 21.66
N ASP A 194 -11.36 -1.94 22.58
CA ASP A 194 -11.18 -0.96 23.63
C ASP A 194 -10.67 -1.68 24.88
N ASP A 195 -9.58 -1.17 25.44
CA ASP A 195 -8.90 -1.75 26.58
C ASP A 195 -9.12 -0.88 27.80
N ASP A 196 -10.37 -0.86 28.26
CA ASP A 196 -10.74 -0.18 29.50
C ASP A 196 -10.68 -1.20 30.65
N ASN A 197 -9.67 -1.05 31.50
CA ASN A 197 -9.45 -1.85 32.72
C ASN A 197 -9.32 -3.38 32.53
N GLY A 198 -8.60 -3.84 31.51
CA GLY A 198 -8.19 -5.24 31.36
C GLY A 198 -9.30 -6.20 30.92
N VAL A 199 -10.43 -5.67 30.44
CA VAL A 199 -11.49 -6.43 29.79
C VAL A 199 -11.64 -5.90 28.37
N ALA A 200 -11.02 -6.61 27.42
CA ALA A 200 -11.11 -6.25 26.00
C ALA A 200 -12.58 -6.24 25.54
N ARG A 201 -13.14 -5.05 25.32
CA ARG A 201 -14.47 -4.87 24.75
C ARG A 201 -14.34 -4.67 23.25
N VAL A 202 -15.10 -5.46 22.49
CA VAL A 202 -15.24 -5.27 21.05
C VAL A 202 -16.25 -4.15 20.81
N ILE A 203 -15.77 -2.98 20.40
CA ILE A 203 -16.59 -1.85 20.01
C ILE A 203 -16.77 -1.87 18.49
N THR A 204 -18.01 -1.71 18.05
CA THR A 204 -18.43 -1.74 16.64
C THR A 204 -18.49 -0.37 15.99
N GLU A 205 -18.18 0.67 16.74
CA GLU A 205 -18.19 2.08 16.36
C GLU A 205 -16.76 2.62 16.52
N LEU A 206 -16.32 3.51 15.62
CA LEU A 206 -15.03 4.19 15.81
C LEU A 206 -15.09 4.93 17.16
N PRO A 207 -14.06 4.84 18.02
CA PRO A 207 -13.99 5.64 19.24
C PRO A 207 -14.21 7.11 18.90
N GLU A 208 -15.14 7.78 19.59
CA GLU A 208 -15.51 9.19 19.30
C GLU A 208 -14.29 10.12 19.31
N GLU A 209 -13.30 9.83 20.17
CA GLU A 209 -12.01 10.53 20.21
C GLU A 209 -11.24 10.41 18.89
N LEU A 210 -11.19 9.22 18.28
CA LEU A 210 -10.48 9.03 17.00
C LEU A 210 -11.20 9.75 15.85
N ILE A 211 -12.54 9.77 15.86
CA ILE A 211 -13.33 10.54 14.88
C ILE A 211 -13.04 12.04 15.02
N SER A 212 -12.87 12.53 16.24
CA SER A 212 -12.55 13.94 16.49
C SER A 212 -11.16 14.36 15.95
N HIS A 213 -10.25 13.38 15.76
CA HIS A 213 -8.92 13.60 15.20
C HIS A 213 -8.82 13.33 13.70
N ILE A 214 -9.83 12.71 13.08
CA ILE A 214 -9.89 12.53 11.62
C ILE A 214 -10.60 13.76 11.06
N ASP A 215 -9.83 14.64 10.42
CA ASP A 215 -10.44 15.72 9.64
C ASP A 215 -11.14 15.13 8.40
N VAL A 216 -12.46 14.98 8.49
CA VAL A 216 -13.32 14.49 7.39
C VAL A 216 -13.82 15.65 6.53
N ALA A 217 -13.34 16.88 6.74
CA ALA A 217 -13.71 17.99 5.87
C ALA A 217 -13.36 17.61 4.42
N ALA A 218 -14.35 17.71 3.54
CA ALA A 218 -14.10 17.55 2.12
C ALA A 218 -13.07 18.61 1.71
N CYS A 219 -11.87 18.17 1.32
CA CYS A 219 -10.88 19.05 0.70
C CYS A 219 -11.45 19.51 -0.64
N SER A 220 -12.20 20.60 -0.62
CA SER A 220 -12.94 21.07 -1.79
C SER A 220 -11.99 21.61 -2.84
N ASP A 221 -10.87 22.21 -2.42
CA ASP A 221 -9.91 22.84 -3.32
C ASP A 221 -8.48 22.67 -2.79
N PHE A 222 -7.71 21.76 -3.39
CA PHE A 222 -6.27 21.77 -3.20
C PHE A 222 -5.73 23.09 -3.77
N THR A 223 -5.44 24.03 -2.88
CA THR A 223 -4.90 25.34 -3.27
C THR A 223 -3.39 25.19 -3.32
N ALA A 224 -2.82 25.22 -4.53
CA ALA A 224 -1.38 25.18 -4.70
C ALA A 224 -0.75 26.35 -3.93
N LYS A 225 0.03 26.05 -2.88
CA LYS A 225 0.71 27.07 -2.08
C LYS A 225 2.03 27.51 -2.70
N ILE A 226 2.53 26.77 -3.70
CA ILE A 226 3.79 27.07 -4.37
C ILE A 226 3.50 27.82 -5.67
N ASP A 227 4.04 29.03 -5.79
CA ASP A 227 4.16 29.72 -7.07
C ASP A 227 5.33 29.13 -7.87
N TRP A 228 5.03 28.08 -8.64
CA TRP A 228 6.02 27.38 -9.46
C TRP A 228 6.68 28.26 -10.53
N ALA A 229 6.05 29.36 -10.95
CA ALA A 229 6.62 30.28 -11.93
C ALA A 229 7.71 31.18 -11.32
N SER A 230 7.64 31.41 -10.00
CA SER A 230 8.63 32.19 -9.25
C SER A 230 9.88 31.38 -8.87
N LEU A 231 9.82 30.06 -8.95
CA LEU A 231 10.91 29.20 -8.52
C LEU A 231 12.09 29.25 -9.52
N PRO A 232 13.33 29.39 -9.02
CA PRO A 232 14.51 29.37 -9.89
C PRO A 232 14.70 28.00 -10.54
N ASP A 233 15.26 27.97 -11.75
CA ASP A 233 15.44 26.74 -12.54
C ASP A 233 16.00 25.56 -11.73
N PRO A 234 17.07 25.71 -10.92
CA PRO A 234 17.63 24.56 -10.19
C PRO A 234 16.69 23.98 -9.13
N ALA A 235 15.70 24.73 -8.62
CA ALA A 235 14.68 24.23 -7.71
C ALA A 235 13.57 23.47 -8.46
N HIS A 236 13.34 23.82 -9.73
CA HIS A 236 12.29 23.22 -10.55
C HIS A 236 12.56 21.72 -10.85
N PRO A 237 11.53 20.84 -10.82
CA PRO A 237 11.71 19.40 -11.00
C PRO A 237 12.29 19.00 -12.36
N GLN A 238 12.14 19.84 -13.37
CA GLN A 238 12.70 19.64 -14.71
C GLN A 238 14.23 19.52 -14.69
N GLN A 239 14.91 20.28 -13.80
CA GLN A 239 16.37 20.20 -13.63
C GLN A 239 16.82 18.95 -12.85
N GLY A 240 15.88 18.16 -12.34
CA GLY A 240 16.11 16.86 -11.72
C GLY A 240 16.08 15.67 -12.70
N HIS A 241 16.13 15.93 -14.02
CA HIS A 241 16.05 14.92 -15.09
C HIS A 241 14.70 14.16 -15.13
N VAL A 242 13.60 14.83 -14.78
CA VAL A 242 12.25 14.25 -14.90
C VAL A 242 11.76 14.38 -16.36
N PRO A 243 11.43 13.27 -17.07
CA PRO A 243 11.12 13.34 -18.49
C PRO A 243 9.67 13.76 -18.79
N GLY A 244 9.50 14.77 -19.65
CA GLY A 244 8.24 15.13 -20.33
C GLY A 244 7.01 15.15 -19.42
N SER A 245 5.99 14.36 -19.76
CA SER A 245 4.70 14.28 -19.03
C SER A 245 4.81 13.78 -17.57
N ARG A 246 6.00 13.40 -17.09
CA ARG A 246 6.24 13.10 -15.68
C ARG A 246 6.47 14.36 -14.85
N VAL A 247 6.82 15.48 -15.47
CA VAL A 247 7.10 16.76 -14.79
C VAL A 247 5.85 17.26 -14.08
N ASP A 248 4.71 17.36 -14.77
CA ASP A 248 3.45 17.85 -14.18
C ASP A 248 3.00 17.00 -12.98
N ARG A 249 3.11 15.66 -13.12
CA ARG A 249 2.80 14.75 -12.01
C ARG A 249 3.76 14.90 -10.84
N LYS A 250 5.04 15.20 -11.13
CA LYS A 250 6.04 15.44 -10.09
C LYS A 250 5.76 16.76 -9.37
N ILE A 251 5.42 17.81 -10.10
CA ILE A 251 4.99 19.11 -9.57
C ILE A 251 3.83 18.90 -8.59
N GLN A 252 2.75 18.22 -9.01
CA GLN A 252 1.59 17.93 -8.15
C GLN A 252 1.96 17.14 -6.88
N GLN A 253 2.85 16.14 -6.99
CA GLN A 253 3.33 15.38 -5.83
C GLN A 253 4.09 16.28 -4.84
N LEU A 254 4.97 17.14 -5.35
CA LEU A 254 5.80 18.01 -4.53
C LEU A 254 4.96 19.10 -3.89
N ASP A 255 3.98 19.64 -4.61
CA ASP A 255 3.06 20.65 -4.11
C ASP A 255 2.24 20.13 -2.92
N GLY A 256 1.69 18.91 -3.05
CA GLY A 256 0.94 18.27 -1.96
C GLY A 256 1.80 18.01 -0.72
N MET A 257 3.01 17.45 -0.92
CA MET A 257 3.95 17.21 0.18
C MET A 257 4.38 18.52 0.85
N ALA A 258 4.81 19.50 0.06
CA ALA A 258 5.33 20.76 0.58
C ALA A 258 4.25 21.58 1.29
N THR A 259 3.01 21.59 0.79
CA THR A 259 1.87 22.23 1.47
C THR A 259 1.67 21.64 2.87
N ALA A 260 1.63 20.31 2.99
CA ALA A 260 1.49 19.65 4.28
C ALA A 260 2.66 19.93 5.24
N VAL A 261 3.88 20.06 4.70
CA VAL A 261 5.06 20.43 5.48
C VAL A 261 4.99 21.87 5.98
N ILE A 262 4.70 22.82 5.08
CA ILE A 262 4.60 24.26 5.39
C ILE A 262 3.58 24.50 6.51
N ASP A 263 2.47 23.75 6.51
CA ASP A 263 1.43 23.88 7.53
C ASP A 263 1.79 23.24 8.88
N ALA A 264 2.78 22.34 8.89
CA ALA A 264 3.18 21.58 10.09
C ALA A 264 4.40 22.16 10.81
N VAL A 265 5.25 22.93 10.13
CA VAL A 265 6.53 23.40 10.68
C VAL A 265 6.44 24.80 11.29
N SER A 266 7.31 25.05 12.27
CA SER A 266 7.57 26.34 12.89
C SER A 266 8.98 26.86 12.53
N GLU A 267 9.22 28.15 12.75
CA GLU A 267 10.57 28.72 12.56
C GLU A 267 11.59 28.08 13.48
N GLY A 268 12.75 27.71 12.93
CA GLY A 268 13.82 27.01 13.66
C GLY A 268 13.74 25.49 13.60
N ASP A 269 12.65 24.92 13.09
CA ASP A 269 12.48 23.47 13.00
C ASP A 269 13.51 22.84 12.04
N VAL A 270 13.89 21.60 12.38
CA VAL A 270 14.72 20.75 11.54
C VAL A 270 13.84 19.74 10.81
N VAL A 271 13.84 19.80 9.48
CA VAL A 271 13.07 18.92 8.59
C VAL A 271 14.00 17.92 7.93
N VAL A 272 13.71 16.62 8.02
CA VAL A 272 14.51 15.56 7.38
C VAL A 272 13.76 14.94 6.21
N ASP A 273 14.29 15.10 4.99
CA ASP A 273 13.83 14.41 3.78
C ASP A 273 14.52 13.06 3.63
N PHE A 274 13.82 12.01 4.05
CA PHE A 274 14.27 10.62 3.95
C PHE A 274 14.05 10.08 2.54
N CYS A 275 15.06 9.40 2.00
CA CYS A 275 15.06 8.93 0.60
C CYS A 275 14.90 10.09 -0.40
N SER A 276 15.56 11.22 -0.10
CA SER A 276 15.45 12.49 -0.82
C SER A 276 15.81 12.42 -2.32
N GLY A 277 16.53 11.38 -2.75
CA GLY A 277 16.98 11.21 -4.12
C GLY A 277 17.79 12.41 -4.59
N GLY A 278 17.45 12.95 -5.77
CA GLY A 278 18.09 14.16 -6.32
C GLY A 278 17.68 15.47 -5.63
N GLY A 279 17.07 15.41 -4.44
CA GLY A 279 16.65 16.57 -3.64
C GLY A 279 15.42 17.29 -4.17
N HIS A 280 14.49 16.60 -4.83
CA HIS A 280 13.32 17.27 -5.43
C HIS A 280 12.43 17.95 -4.38
N LEU A 281 12.17 17.30 -3.26
CA LEU A 281 11.37 17.83 -2.17
C LEU A 281 12.22 18.71 -1.26
N GLY A 282 13.33 18.18 -0.72
CA GLY A 282 14.20 18.92 0.19
C GLY A 282 14.72 20.26 -0.33
N ILE A 283 15.05 20.39 -1.63
CA ILE A 283 15.49 21.68 -2.19
C ILE A 283 14.36 22.71 -2.21
N ILE A 284 13.14 22.29 -2.55
CA ILE A 284 11.97 23.17 -2.57
C ILE A 284 11.64 23.61 -1.16
N LEU A 285 11.63 22.68 -0.20
CA LEU A 285 11.41 23.00 1.20
C LEU A 285 12.45 23.99 1.72
N ALA A 286 13.73 23.76 1.43
CA ALA A 286 14.80 24.65 1.88
C ALA A 286 14.68 26.07 1.31
N TYR A 287 14.25 26.18 0.05
CA TYR A 287 14.02 27.47 -0.61
C TYR A 287 12.81 28.22 -0.03
N LEU A 288 11.70 27.51 0.22
CA LEU A 288 10.46 28.10 0.73
C LEU A 288 10.50 28.38 2.24
N LEU A 289 11.33 27.65 2.99
CA LEU A 289 11.44 27.72 4.46
C LEU A 289 12.86 28.12 4.87
N PRO A 290 13.31 29.36 4.60
CA PRO A 290 14.69 29.79 4.87
C PRO A 290 15.04 29.83 6.37
N ARG A 291 14.02 29.82 7.24
CA ARG A 291 14.16 29.79 8.70
C ARG A 291 14.09 28.38 9.30
N CYS A 292 13.85 27.36 8.48
CA CYS A 292 13.97 25.96 8.88
C CYS A 292 15.30 25.41 8.36
N HIS A 293 15.81 24.36 9.01
CA HIS A 293 16.99 23.63 8.52
C HIS A 293 16.56 22.33 7.85
N VAL A 294 16.94 22.12 6.60
CA VAL A 294 16.55 20.92 5.83
C VAL A 294 17.71 19.94 5.71
N VAL A 295 17.51 18.72 6.19
CA VAL A 295 18.46 17.62 6.06
C VAL A 295 17.97 16.65 4.99
N MET A 296 18.74 16.44 3.94
CA MET A 296 18.44 15.47 2.89
C MET A 296 19.29 14.21 3.09
N VAL A 297 18.64 13.06 3.24
CA VAL A 297 19.30 11.76 3.42
C VAL A 297 19.00 10.89 2.21
N ASP A 298 20.05 10.38 1.55
CA ASP A 298 19.91 9.41 0.46
C ASP A 298 21.12 8.48 0.38
N ASN A 299 20.92 7.26 -0.13
CA ASN A 299 21.99 6.26 -0.23
C ASN A 299 22.77 6.37 -1.55
N LYS A 300 22.14 6.81 -2.64
CA LYS A 300 22.73 6.78 -3.98
C LYS A 300 23.63 8.00 -4.17
N GLU A 301 24.94 7.75 -4.25
CA GLU A 301 25.96 8.80 -4.40
C GLU A 301 25.67 9.75 -5.58
N GLU A 302 25.23 9.22 -6.72
CA GLU A 302 24.86 10.03 -7.88
C GLU A 302 23.72 11.02 -7.58
N SER A 303 22.69 10.55 -6.86
CA SER A 303 21.55 11.37 -6.44
C SER A 303 22.00 12.47 -5.50
N VAL A 304 22.81 12.12 -4.49
CA VAL A 304 23.40 13.05 -3.52
C VAL A 304 24.28 14.10 -4.22
N ARG A 305 25.10 13.69 -5.20
CA ARG A 305 25.93 14.60 -5.99
C ARG A 305 25.08 15.59 -6.79
N ASN A 306 23.98 15.12 -7.38
CA ASN A 306 23.05 15.99 -8.09
C ASN A 306 22.35 16.99 -7.16
N ALA A 307 21.92 16.54 -5.98
CA ALA A 307 21.33 17.41 -4.97
C ALA A 307 22.33 18.50 -4.51
N ARG A 308 23.58 18.13 -4.21
CA ARG A 308 24.65 19.08 -3.84
C ARG A 308 24.89 20.14 -4.91
N ARG A 309 24.92 19.73 -6.19
CA ARG A 309 25.08 20.67 -7.32
C ARG A 309 23.94 21.69 -7.36
N ARG A 310 22.69 21.23 -7.25
CA ARG A 310 21.50 22.09 -7.32
C ARG A 310 21.43 23.04 -6.11
N VAL A 311 21.74 22.56 -4.91
CA VAL A 311 21.83 23.38 -3.69
C VAL A 311 22.90 24.48 -3.84
N ALA A 312 24.08 24.14 -4.36
CA ALA A 312 25.15 25.10 -4.59
C ALA A 312 24.76 26.18 -5.62
N GLN A 313 24.06 25.81 -6.70
CA GLN A 313 23.56 26.76 -7.71
C GLN A 313 22.54 27.75 -7.14
N LEU A 314 21.77 27.34 -6.13
CA LEU A 314 20.79 28.19 -5.45
C LEU A 314 21.37 28.96 -4.26
N MET A 315 22.63 28.71 -3.90
CA MET A 315 23.28 29.29 -2.72
C MET A 315 22.47 29.09 -1.42
N LEU A 316 21.82 27.93 -1.29
CA LEU A 316 21.04 27.59 -0.09
C LEU A 316 21.99 27.24 1.06
N ASN A 317 21.84 27.95 2.19
CA ASN A 317 22.71 27.81 3.36
C ASN A 317 22.05 27.01 4.50
N ASN A 318 20.74 26.79 4.44
CA ASN A 318 19.94 26.08 5.44
C ASN A 318 19.77 24.58 5.10
N VAL A 319 20.78 23.97 4.48
CA VAL A 319 20.69 22.61 3.96
C VAL A 319 21.87 21.76 4.40
N THR A 320 21.61 20.52 4.81
CA THR A 320 22.64 19.49 5.03
C THR A 320 22.33 18.27 4.18
N ILE A 321 23.30 17.77 3.41
CA ILE A 321 23.12 16.60 2.55
C ILE A 321 24.01 15.46 3.04
N ILE A 322 23.36 14.38 3.47
CA ILE A 322 23.99 13.19 4.06
C ILE A 322 23.83 12.02 3.10
N GLN A 323 24.96 11.45 2.67
CA GLN A 323 24.96 10.16 2.00
C GLN A 323 24.97 9.06 3.06
N SER A 324 23.83 8.40 3.26
CA SER A 324 23.70 7.30 4.22
C SER A 324 22.50 6.45 3.87
N ASN A 325 22.52 5.20 4.29
CA ASN A 325 21.27 4.46 4.46
C ASN A 325 20.46 5.12 5.59
N LEU A 326 19.13 5.13 5.44
CA LEU A 326 18.22 5.82 6.36
C LEU A 326 18.25 5.19 7.75
N ASP A 327 18.51 3.89 7.84
CA ASP A 327 18.62 3.11 9.09
C ASP A 327 19.79 3.54 9.99
N TYR A 328 20.80 4.23 9.45
CA TYR A 328 21.93 4.77 10.21
C TYR A 328 21.76 6.24 10.62
N PHE A 329 20.72 6.93 10.15
CA PHE A 329 20.52 8.32 10.53
C PHE A 329 20.11 8.42 12.02
N ARG A 330 20.84 9.24 12.78
CA ARG A 330 20.64 9.45 14.24
C ARG A 330 20.51 10.93 14.62
N GLY A 331 20.36 11.83 13.65
CA GLY A 331 20.19 13.24 13.91
C GLY A 331 18.86 13.52 14.61
N ARG A 332 18.82 14.55 15.48
CA ARG A 332 17.58 15.08 16.04
C ARG A 332 16.87 15.92 14.97
N PHE A 333 15.55 15.79 14.90
CA PHE A 333 14.70 16.57 14.00
C PHE A 333 13.28 16.70 14.54
N ASP A 334 12.51 17.63 13.98
CA ASP A 334 11.16 17.98 14.43
C ASP A 334 10.10 17.46 13.45
N LEU A 335 10.43 17.37 12.16
CA LEU A 335 9.56 16.81 11.12
C LEU A 335 10.30 15.87 10.16
N GLY A 336 9.83 14.62 10.05
CA GLY A 336 10.31 13.67 9.05
C GLY A 336 9.42 13.65 7.81
N VAL A 337 10.01 13.77 6.62
CA VAL A 337 9.27 13.72 5.35
C VAL A 337 9.81 12.60 4.48
N ALA A 338 8.92 11.89 3.77
CA ALA A 338 9.34 10.86 2.83
C ALA A 338 8.37 10.73 1.65
N LEU A 339 8.88 11.00 0.45
CA LEU A 339 8.13 10.87 -0.80
C LEU A 339 8.67 9.68 -1.61
N HIS A 340 7.84 8.67 -1.86
CA HIS A 340 8.24 7.39 -2.48
C HIS A 340 9.15 6.50 -1.62
N ALA A 341 9.22 6.72 -0.31
CA ALA A 341 9.60 5.63 0.60
C ALA A 341 8.46 4.60 0.54
N CYS A 342 8.72 3.40 0.03
CA CYS A 342 7.69 2.37 -0.21
C CYS A 342 8.13 1.05 0.43
N GLY A 343 7.17 0.22 0.88
CA GLY A 343 7.45 -0.97 1.69
C GLY A 343 8.15 -0.60 3.01
N VAL A 344 9.15 -1.37 3.41
CA VAL A 344 9.81 -1.22 4.72
C VAL A 344 10.50 0.13 4.92
N ALA A 345 10.82 0.86 3.85
CA ALA A 345 11.35 2.22 3.99
C ALA A 345 10.36 3.16 4.71
N THR A 346 9.06 3.03 4.43
CA THR A 346 7.99 3.77 5.13
C THR A 346 8.01 3.49 6.62
N ASP A 347 8.09 2.20 6.96
CA ASP A 347 8.03 1.74 8.34
C ASP A 347 9.24 2.22 9.15
N LEU A 348 10.43 2.21 8.53
CA LEU A 348 11.65 2.72 9.15
C LEU A 348 11.58 4.23 9.39
N VAL A 349 11.04 5.01 8.45
CA VAL A 349 10.84 6.45 8.65
C VAL A 349 9.85 6.70 9.78
N LEU A 350 8.71 5.99 9.79
CA LEU A 350 7.73 6.08 10.87
C LEU A 350 8.35 5.75 12.23
N HIS A 351 9.08 4.64 12.32
CA HIS A 351 9.77 4.24 13.54
C HIS A 351 10.78 5.29 14.00
N THR A 352 11.54 5.88 13.08
CA THR A 352 12.50 6.94 13.39
C THR A 352 11.79 8.20 13.91
N CYS A 353 10.68 8.60 13.29
CA CYS A 353 9.89 9.76 13.74
C CYS A 353 9.31 9.52 15.14
N LEU A 354 8.75 8.33 15.39
CA LEU A 354 8.24 7.94 16.70
C LEU A 354 9.34 7.96 17.77
N ALA A 355 10.50 7.38 17.48
CA ALA A 355 11.64 7.36 18.40
C ALA A 355 12.15 8.77 18.74
N GLN A 356 12.11 9.70 17.78
CA GLN A 356 12.51 11.10 17.96
C GLN A 356 11.38 11.99 18.49
N ARG A 357 10.15 11.47 18.62
CA ARG A 357 8.93 12.25 18.90
C ARG A 357 8.73 13.40 17.91
N ALA A 358 9.09 13.16 16.65
CA ALA A 358 8.93 14.09 15.54
C ALA A 358 7.59 13.87 14.84
N ALA A 359 7.01 14.94 14.29
CA ALA A 359 5.90 14.84 13.35
C ALA A 359 6.36 14.19 12.04
N PHE A 360 5.42 13.78 11.17
CA PHE A 360 5.78 13.22 9.86
C PHE A 360 4.81 13.56 8.73
N VAL A 361 5.33 13.64 7.51
CA VAL A 361 4.55 13.70 6.26
C VAL A 361 5.10 12.63 5.29
N ILE A 362 4.34 11.56 5.07
CA ILE A 362 4.82 10.41 4.30
C ILE A 362 3.82 10.05 3.21
N CYS A 363 4.32 9.90 1.97
CA CYS A 363 3.52 9.53 0.81
C CYS A 363 4.18 8.35 0.07
N PRO A 364 3.83 7.10 0.44
CA PRO A 364 4.33 5.92 -0.23
C PRO A 364 3.58 5.66 -1.55
N CYS A 365 4.30 5.08 -2.49
CA CYS A 365 3.83 4.69 -3.81
C CYS A 365 3.35 3.24 -3.89
N CYS A 366 3.75 2.41 -2.92
CA CYS A 366 3.45 0.97 -2.87
C CYS A 366 3.27 0.55 -1.40
N TYR A 367 2.19 -0.17 -1.14
CA TYR A 367 1.78 -0.62 0.20
C TYR A 367 1.94 -2.14 0.41
N GLY A 368 2.29 -2.87 -0.64
CA GLY A 368 2.16 -4.32 -0.66
C GLY A 368 3.27 -5.09 0.04
N ASN A 369 4.52 -4.61 0.05
CA ASN A 369 5.64 -5.45 0.49
C ASN A 369 5.72 -5.54 2.02
N LEU A 370 5.38 -6.71 2.58
CA LEU A 370 5.51 -7.01 4.00
C LEU A 370 6.95 -7.45 4.32
N ALA A 371 7.46 -6.99 5.47
CA ALA A 371 8.79 -7.21 6.08
C ALA A 371 9.79 -8.20 5.44
N HIS A 372 11.06 -7.78 5.36
CA HIS A 372 12.20 -8.66 5.10
C HIS A 372 12.79 -9.15 6.44
N PRO A 373 13.18 -10.44 6.59
CA PRO A 373 13.71 -11.01 7.83
C PRO A 373 14.92 -10.29 8.43
N ASP A 374 15.67 -9.58 7.58
CA ASP A 374 16.92 -8.92 7.96
C ASP A 374 16.76 -7.44 8.37
N LEU A 375 15.52 -6.95 8.48
CA LEU A 375 15.24 -5.55 8.78
C LEU A 375 14.92 -5.36 10.27
N PRO A 376 15.28 -4.21 10.86
CA PRO A 376 15.22 -3.99 12.32
C PRO A 376 13.80 -3.86 12.87
N VAL A 377 12.77 -3.98 12.03
CA VAL A 377 11.36 -3.84 12.42
C VAL A 377 10.70 -5.21 12.40
N ASN A 378 10.32 -5.70 13.58
CA ASN A 378 9.59 -6.95 13.75
C ASN A 378 8.08 -6.70 13.82
N TYR A 379 7.28 -7.56 13.21
CA TYR A 379 5.82 -7.46 13.27
C TYR A 379 5.21 -8.64 14.05
N PRO A 380 4.05 -8.43 14.72
CA PRO A 380 3.35 -7.15 14.90
C PRO A 380 4.07 -6.21 15.88
N GLN A 381 3.91 -4.89 15.71
CA GLN A 381 4.49 -3.88 16.61
C GLN A 381 3.56 -3.50 17.78
N SER A 382 2.26 -3.82 17.67
CA SER A 382 1.28 -3.50 18.69
C SER A 382 1.17 -4.64 19.71
N GLU A 383 1.26 -4.29 20.99
CA GLU A 383 1.19 -5.23 22.12
C GLU A 383 -0.09 -6.08 22.10
N LEU A 384 -1.21 -5.51 21.63
CA LEU A 384 -2.50 -6.16 21.43
C LEU A 384 -2.42 -7.39 20.51
N TYR A 385 -1.48 -7.40 19.57
CA TYR A 385 -1.29 -8.48 18.60
C TYR A 385 -0.04 -9.33 18.89
N CYS A 386 0.88 -8.88 19.74
CA CYS A 386 2.06 -9.65 20.16
C CYS A 386 1.73 -10.83 21.07
N SER A 387 0.74 -10.68 21.96
CA SER A 387 0.20 -11.76 22.81
C SER A 387 -0.94 -12.57 22.15
N ARG A 388 -1.16 -12.26 20.86
CA ARG A 388 -1.95 -12.87 19.79
C ARG A 388 -1.63 -14.31 19.34
#